data_AF-A0A2W4KCI5-F1
#
_entry.id   AF-A0A2W4KCI5-F1
#
_cell.length_a   1.000
_cell.length_b   1.000
_cell.length_c   1.000
_cell.angle_alpha   90.00
_cell.angle_beta   90.00
_cell.angle_gamma   90.00
#
_symmetry.space_group_name_H-M   'P 1'
#
loop_
_entity.id
_entity.type
_entity.pdbx_description
1 polymer ?
#
loop_
_entity_poly.entity_id
_entity_poly.type
_entity_poly.pdbx_seq_one_letter_code
_entity_poly.pdbx_strand_id
1 'polypeptide(L)'
;NGYWGENEKRFIPVFQENYWFIFFIFIFFLSISGFFSKIEESKLSRFDLSLFSLGIVSLIFASGIEKNSIFSFINTFMYDYFPMYKGMREPHKWIMFLVIFYAYFGAIGINTIFTRDIKNKYIKIFREIFIIFLVFIPVFYVPKSLLGFAGQVKISNYPNSWSEIKTFYDKKYFGIICEKNSPNLGSCYNSVAFPWHAYMKFNFTGKIVGTWIFKYFGDNLLFGDNIEKGNIYSESTRFESKLIESYFHPKSNFFNGFNIEILKKFYKDLKSIGIKNIFLFKEADYLKYKIIF
;
A
#
# COMPACT_ATOMS: atom_id res chain seq x y z
N ASN A 1 -1.07 0.89 -13.32
CA ASN A 1 -0.72 1.55 -12.05
C ASN A 1 -0.96 0.57 -10.92
N GLY A 2 0.09 -0.02 -10.36
CA GLY A 2 -0.07 -0.96 -9.25
C GLY A 2 -0.76 -0.34 -8.04
N TYR A 3 -1.26 -1.21 -7.17
CA TYR A 3 -2.04 -0.83 -6.00
C TYR A 3 -1.26 0.12 -5.08
N TRP A 4 0.03 -0.15 -4.87
CA TRP A 4 0.93 0.58 -3.98
C TRP A 4 1.60 1.82 -4.60
N GLY A 5 1.28 2.18 -5.85
CA GLY A 5 1.93 3.32 -6.50
C GLY A 5 3.39 3.03 -6.85
N GLU A 6 3.71 1.82 -7.31
CA GLU A 6 5.07 1.44 -7.75
C GLU A 6 5.58 2.38 -8.86
N ASN A 7 4.67 2.84 -9.73
CA ASN A 7 4.95 3.82 -10.78
C ASN A 7 5.28 5.23 -10.23
N GLU A 8 4.96 5.49 -8.96
CA GLU A 8 5.21 6.76 -8.30
C GLU A 8 6.55 6.77 -7.56
N LYS A 9 7.36 5.70 -7.71
CA LYS A 9 8.72 5.58 -7.14
C LYS A 9 8.76 5.84 -5.62
N ARG A 10 7.67 5.55 -4.91
CA ARG A 10 7.55 5.74 -3.45
C ARG A 10 8.45 4.78 -2.66
N PHE A 11 8.76 3.63 -3.26
CA PHE A 11 9.66 2.60 -2.73
C PHE A 11 10.34 1.89 -3.89
N ILE A 12 11.41 1.14 -3.60
CA ILE A 12 12.09 0.27 -4.56
C ILE A 12 11.31 -1.04 -4.64
N PRO A 13 10.61 -1.33 -5.75
CA PRO A 13 9.86 -2.56 -5.89
C PRO A 13 10.79 -3.78 -6.00
N VAL A 14 10.29 -4.93 -5.57
CA VAL A 14 11.07 -6.19 -5.53
C VAL A 14 11.49 -6.65 -6.94
N PHE A 15 10.66 -6.39 -7.96
CA PHE A 15 10.94 -6.78 -9.34
C PHE A 15 12.06 -5.99 -10.02
N GLN A 16 12.56 -4.89 -9.43
CA GLN A 16 13.76 -4.21 -9.92
C GLN A 16 15.04 -5.04 -9.67
N GLU A 17 14.96 -6.05 -8.82
CA GLU A 17 16.06 -6.95 -8.51
C GLU A 17 15.94 -8.24 -9.36
N ASN A 18 16.77 -8.38 -10.39
CA ASN A 18 16.68 -9.48 -11.36
C ASN A 18 16.78 -10.89 -10.74
N TYR A 19 17.41 -11.04 -9.57
CA TYR A 19 17.57 -12.34 -8.90
C TYR A 19 16.28 -12.89 -8.29
N TRP A 20 15.30 -12.04 -7.98
CA TRP A 20 14.04 -12.49 -7.39
C TRP A 20 13.30 -13.46 -8.33
N PHE A 21 13.34 -13.18 -9.63
CA PHE A 21 12.72 -14.03 -10.63
C PHE A 21 13.40 -15.40 -10.75
N ILE A 22 14.73 -15.46 -10.53
CA ILE A 22 15.49 -16.71 -10.52
C ILE A 22 15.04 -17.59 -9.36
N PHE A 23 14.95 -17.04 -8.15
CA PHE A 23 14.43 -17.76 -6.99
C PHE A 23 12.98 -18.20 -7.18
N PHE A 24 12.14 -17.35 -7.80
CA PHE A 24 10.78 -17.72 -8.15
C PHE A 24 10.73 -18.93 -9.09
N ILE A 25 11.44 -18.88 -10.22
CA ILE A 25 11.50 -20.01 -11.18
C ILE A 25 11.96 -21.28 -10.46
N PHE A 26 12.97 -21.16 -9.61
CA PHE A 26 13.52 -22.29 -8.89
C PHE A 26 12.53 -22.92 -7.89
N ILE A 27 11.85 -22.11 -7.06
CA ILE A 27 10.79 -22.58 -6.14
C ILE A 27 9.63 -23.19 -6.94
N PHE A 28 9.24 -22.54 -8.03
CA PHE A 28 8.18 -23.01 -8.90
C PHE A 28 8.53 -24.36 -9.52
N PHE A 29 9.76 -24.51 -10.02
CA PHE A 29 10.28 -25.77 -10.55
C PHE A 29 10.23 -26.89 -9.50
N LEU A 30 10.74 -26.65 -8.28
CA LEU A 30 10.66 -27.63 -7.19
C LEU A 30 9.22 -28.05 -6.90
N SER A 31 8.30 -27.09 -6.89
CA SER A 31 6.88 -27.36 -6.65
C SER A 31 6.26 -28.22 -7.76
N ILE A 32 6.53 -27.90 -9.02
CA ILE A 32 6.05 -28.68 -10.16
C ILE A 32 6.67 -30.08 -10.17
N SER A 33 7.97 -30.20 -9.94
CA SER A 33 8.66 -31.50 -9.82
C SER A 33 8.10 -32.35 -8.68
N GLY A 34 7.76 -31.76 -7.54
CA GLY A 34 7.15 -32.47 -6.42
C GLY A 34 5.76 -33.03 -6.74
N PHE A 35 4.94 -32.29 -7.50
CA PHE A 35 3.66 -32.81 -7.98
C PHE A 35 3.82 -33.95 -8.98
N PHE A 36 4.69 -33.79 -10.00
CA PHE A 36 4.94 -34.83 -11.01
C PHE A 36 5.56 -36.09 -10.40
N SER A 37 6.44 -35.97 -9.41
CA SER A 37 6.98 -37.11 -8.68
C SER A 37 5.87 -37.97 -8.04
N LYS A 38 4.83 -37.35 -7.49
CA LYS A 38 3.68 -38.11 -6.94
C LYS A 38 2.87 -38.84 -8.02
N ILE A 39 2.80 -38.27 -9.22
CA ILE A 39 2.16 -38.91 -10.38
C ILE A 39 2.99 -40.14 -10.80
N GLU A 40 4.30 -39.97 -10.98
CA GLU A 40 5.21 -41.05 -11.39
C GLU A 40 5.21 -42.21 -10.39
N GLU A 41 5.21 -41.91 -9.09
CA GLU A 41 5.15 -42.93 -8.03
C GLU A 41 3.76 -43.53 -7.82
N SER A 42 2.73 -43.09 -8.57
CA SER A 42 1.34 -43.50 -8.39
C SER A 42 0.81 -43.29 -6.96
N LYS A 43 1.34 -42.29 -6.25
CA LYS A 43 0.98 -41.92 -4.85
C LYS A 43 0.09 -40.68 -4.78
N LEU A 44 -0.55 -40.33 -5.90
CA LEU A 44 -1.37 -39.14 -5.99
C LEU A 44 -2.67 -39.31 -5.19
N SER A 45 -2.84 -38.50 -4.14
CA SER A 45 -4.06 -38.50 -3.34
C SER A 45 -5.09 -37.51 -3.88
N ARG A 46 -6.36 -37.64 -3.45
CA ARG A 46 -7.40 -36.64 -3.73
C ARG A 46 -7.03 -35.26 -3.19
N PHE A 47 -6.37 -35.22 -2.02
CA PHE A 47 -5.87 -33.98 -1.44
C PHE A 47 -4.85 -33.29 -2.35
N ASP A 48 -3.92 -34.05 -2.95
CA ASP A 48 -2.92 -33.51 -3.87
C ASP A 48 -3.57 -32.87 -5.10
N LEU A 49 -4.56 -33.55 -5.69
CA LEU A 49 -5.32 -33.04 -6.82
C LEU A 49 -6.09 -31.76 -6.46
N SER A 50 -6.73 -31.72 -5.29
CA SER A 50 -7.44 -30.53 -4.80
C SER A 50 -6.50 -29.37 -4.55
N LEU A 51 -5.32 -29.61 -3.99
CA LEU A 51 -4.34 -28.55 -3.72
C LEU A 51 -3.71 -28.04 -5.02
N PHE A 52 -3.43 -28.92 -5.98
CA PHE A 52 -2.92 -28.54 -7.29
C PHE A 52 -3.93 -27.71 -8.08
N SER A 53 -5.21 -28.14 -8.10
CA SER A 53 -6.26 -27.35 -8.76
C SER A 53 -6.47 -26.00 -8.09
N LEU A 54 -6.45 -25.95 -6.75
CA LEU A 54 -6.49 -24.70 -6.00
C LEU A 54 -5.29 -23.80 -6.32
N GLY A 55 -4.09 -24.37 -6.48
CA GLY A 55 -2.89 -23.65 -6.91
C GLY A 55 -3.06 -23.02 -8.29
N ILE A 56 -3.59 -23.75 -9.27
CA ILE A 56 -3.87 -23.22 -10.61
C ILE A 56 -4.89 -22.09 -10.54
N VAL A 57 -6.02 -22.32 -9.87
CA VAL A 57 -7.09 -21.31 -9.70
C VAL A 57 -6.54 -20.05 -9.05
N SER A 58 -5.68 -20.22 -8.04
CA SER A 58 -5.05 -19.12 -7.32
C SER A 58 -4.04 -18.37 -8.18
N LEU A 59 -3.29 -19.04 -9.07
CA LEU A 59 -2.40 -18.40 -10.04
C LEU A 59 -3.19 -17.48 -10.99
N ILE A 60 -4.32 -17.97 -11.49
CA ILE A 60 -5.20 -17.23 -12.40
C ILE A 60 -5.72 -15.97 -11.71
N PHE A 61 -6.29 -16.11 -10.50
CA PHE A 61 -6.93 -15.00 -9.79
C PHE A 61 -5.93 -14.05 -9.10
N ALA A 62 -4.77 -14.52 -8.68
CA ALA A 62 -3.72 -13.67 -8.11
C ALA A 62 -3.19 -12.64 -9.11
N SER A 63 -3.25 -12.93 -10.41
CA SER A 63 -2.83 -11.99 -11.46
C SER A 63 -3.73 -10.75 -11.58
N GLY A 64 -4.95 -10.80 -11.04
CA GLY A 64 -5.88 -9.66 -10.99
C GLY A 64 -6.36 -9.16 -12.36
N ILE A 65 -6.89 -7.93 -12.37
CA ILE A 65 -7.55 -7.30 -13.52
C ILE A 65 -6.59 -6.40 -14.33
N GLU A 66 -5.27 -6.62 -14.19
CA GLU A 66 -4.32 -5.83 -14.96
C GLU A 66 -4.46 -6.14 -16.46
N LYS A 67 -4.59 -5.10 -17.30
CA LYS A 67 -4.84 -5.25 -18.75
C LYS A 67 -3.81 -6.11 -19.48
N ASN A 68 -2.57 -6.14 -18.98
CA ASN A 68 -1.47 -6.90 -19.59
C ASN A 68 -1.39 -8.35 -19.09
N SER A 69 -2.22 -8.75 -18.12
CA SER A 69 -2.28 -10.13 -17.66
C SER A 69 -3.00 -11.02 -18.68
N ILE A 70 -2.45 -12.22 -18.91
CA ILE A 70 -3.05 -13.28 -19.74
C ILE A 70 -4.44 -13.68 -19.20
N PHE A 71 -4.66 -13.57 -17.89
CA PHE A 71 -5.92 -13.96 -17.23
C PHE A 71 -6.84 -12.77 -16.94
N SER A 72 -6.58 -11.60 -17.54
CA SER A 72 -7.38 -10.39 -17.31
C SER A 72 -8.86 -10.58 -17.67
N PHE A 73 -9.17 -11.32 -18.73
CA PHE A 73 -10.55 -11.62 -19.15
C PHE A 73 -11.35 -12.35 -18.07
N ILE A 74 -10.77 -13.42 -17.50
CA ILE A 74 -11.43 -14.23 -16.44
C ILE A 74 -11.64 -13.38 -15.18
N ASN A 75 -10.63 -12.60 -14.79
CA ASN A 75 -10.71 -11.74 -13.62
C ASN A 75 -11.72 -10.60 -13.78
N THR A 76 -11.83 -10.01 -14.97
CA THR A 76 -12.83 -8.99 -15.30
C THR A 76 -14.23 -9.58 -15.26
N PHE A 77 -14.43 -10.76 -15.85
CA PHE A 77 -15.70 -11.46 -15.79
C PHE A 77 -16.16 -11.72 -14.35
N MET A 78 -15.26 -12.24 -13.49
CA MET A 78 -15.59 -12.44 -12.07
C MET A 78 -15.93 -11.13 -11.36
N TYR A 79 -15.23 -10.04 -11.68
CA TYR A 79 -15.48 -8.73 -11.10
C TYR A 79 -16.83 -8.14 -11.49
N ASP A 80 -17.24 -8.31 -12.75
CA ASP A 80 -18.47 -7.73 -13.28
C ASP A 80 -19.71 -8.54 -12.89
N TYR A 81 -19.61 -9.88 -12.83
CA TYR A 81 -20.77 -10.76 -12.68
C TYR A 81 -20.88 -11.49 -11.34
N PHE A 82 -19.78 -11.71 -10.61
CA PHE A 82 -19.84 -12.48 -9.38
C PHE A 82 -20.03 -11.58 -8.14
N PRO A 83 -21.15 -11.72 -7.40
CA PRO A 83 -21.37 -10.94 -6.19
C PRO A 83 -20.27 -11.22 -5.16
N MET A 84 -19.92 -10.21 -4.36
CA MET A 84 -18.80 -10.24 -3.40
C MET A 84 -17.38 -10.27 -4.00
N TYR A 85 -17.16 -10.71 -5.24
CA TYR A 85 -15.84 -10.65 -5.87
C TYR A 85 -15.38 -9.20 -6.05
N LYS A 86 -16.31 -8.30 -6.41
CA LYS A 86 -16.09 -6.84 -6.41
C LYS A 86 -15.65 -6.28 -5.05
N GLY A 87 -16.07 -6.93 -3.95
CA GLY A 87 -15.66 -6.60 -2.58
C GLY A 87 -14.26 -7.11 -2.21
N MET A 88 -13.71 -8.07 -2.97
CA MET A 88 -12.31 -8.50 -2.84
C MET A 88 -11.39 -7.44 -3.43
N ARG A 89 -11.19 -6.36 -2.66
CA ARG A 89 -10.36 -5.20 -3.02
C ARG A 89 -8.93 -5.55 -3.43
N GLU A 90 -8.41 -6.69 -2.98
CA GLU A 90 -7.04 -7.14 -3.23
C GLU A 90 -7.01 -8.58 -3.77
N PRO A 91 -6.63 -8.79 -5.05
CA PRO A 91 -6.45 -10.12 -5.62
C PRO A 91 -5.37 -10.94 -4.92
N HIS A 92 -4.47 -10.26 -4.19
CA HIS A 92 -3.40 -10.85 -3.39
C HIS A 92 -3.89 -11.85 -2.33
N LYS A 93 -5.19 -11.86 -1.98
CA LYS A 93 -5.76 -12.89 -1.11
C LYS A 93 -5.60 -14.30 -1.67
N TRP A 94 -5.63 -14.47 -2.99
CA TRP A 94 -5.40 -15.77 -3.63
C TRP A 94 -3.95 -16.26 -3.51
N ILE A 95 -2.99 -15.35 -3.31
CA ILE A 95 -1.57 -15.71 -3.16
C ILE A 95 -1.34 -16.62 -1.95
N MET A 96 -2.18 -16.55 -0.90
CA MET A 96 -2.02 -17.44 0.26
C MET A 96 -2.08 -18.92 -0.12
N PHE A 97 -2.94 -19.28 -1.07
CA PHE A 97 -3.07 -20.65 -1.53
C PHE A 97 -1.88 -21.08 -2.40
N LEU A 98 -1.32 -20.15 -3.18
CA LEU A 98 -0.06 -20.38 -3.90
C LEU A 98 1.09 -20.65 -2.91
N VAL A 99 1.16 -19.91 -1.79
CA VAL A 99 2.17 -20.16 -0.76
C VAL A 99 2.03 -21.56 -0.17
N ILE A 100 0.80 -22.00 0.13
CA ILE A 100 0.55 -23.37 0.62
C ILE A 100 0.95 -24.40 -0.44
N PHE A 101 0.58 -24.17 -1.70
CA PHE A 101 0.95 -25.01 -2.84
C PHE A 101 2.47 -25.14 -2.98
N TYR A 102 3.21 -24.02 -2.95
CA TYR A 102 4.67 -24.00 -3.04
C TYR A 102 5.33 -24.68 -1.84
N ALA A 103 4.82 -24.46 -0.63
CA ALA A 103 5.38 -25.09 0.57
C ALA A 103 5.20 -26.62 0.53
N TYR A 104 3.99 -27.08 0.19
CA TYR A 104 3.68 -28.50 0.18
C TYR A 104 4.40 -29.26 -0.94
N PHE A 105 4.19 -28.86 -2.19
CA PHE A 105 4.82 -29.56 -3.31
C PHE A 105 6.30 -29.25 -3.44
N GLY A 106 6.74 -28.05 -3.06
CA GLY A 106 8.17 -27.72 -2.99
C GLY A 106 8.91 -28.63 -2.02
N ALA A 107 8.37 -28.88 -0.81
CA ALA A 107 8.98 -29.82 0.14
C ALA A 107 9.06 -31.25 -0.43
N ILE A 108 8.01 -31.71 -1.11
CA ILE A 108 8.02 -33.01 -1.80
C ILE A 108 9.08 -33.02 -2.90
N GLY A 109 9.16 -31.98 -3.73
CA GLY A 109 10.14 -31.88 -4.80
C GLY A 109 11.58 -31.92 -4.29
N ILE A 110 11.85 -31.22 -3.19
CA ILE A 110 13.14 -31.30 -2.49
C ILE A 110 13.39 -32.74 -2.03
N ASN A 111 12.41 -33.37 -1.38
CA ASN A 111 12.54 -34.75 -0.94
C ASN A 111 12.88 -35.68 -2.10
N THR A 112 12.09 -35.67 -3.19
CA THR A 112 12.30 -36.55 -4.35
C THR A 112 13.66 -36.35 -5.00
N ILE A 113 14.11 -35.11 -5.17
CA ILE A 113 15.40 -34.81 -5.83
C ILE A 113 16.57 -35.24 -4.94
N PHE A 114 16.46 -35.05 -3.63
CA PHE A 114 17.60 -35.15 -2.71
C PHE A 114 17.63 -36.44 -1.86
N THR A 115 16.54 -37.19 -1.69
CA THR A 115 16.55 -38.44 -0.88
C THR A 115 17.01 -39.70 -1.61
N ARG A 116 17.50 -39.58 -2.86
CA ARG A 116 18.13 -40.74 -3.53
C ARG A 116 19.38 -41.19 -2.76
N ASP A 117 19.61 -42.50 -2.72
CA ASP A 117 20.77 -43.08 -2.04
C ASP A 117 22.07 -42.74 -2.77
N ILE A 118 22.81 -41.81 -2.17
CA ILE A 118 24.10 -41.35 -2.68
C ILE A 118 25.21 -42.06 -1.92
N LYS A 119 25.92 -42.96 -2.61
CA LYS A 119 27.03 -43.74 -2.02
C LYS A 119 28.29 -42.90 -1.76
N ASN A 120 28.47 -41.77 -2.45
CA ASN A 120 29.66 -40.92 -2.32
C ASN A 120 29.53 -39.94 -1.15
N LYS A 121 30.45 -40.02 -0.18
CA LYS A 121 30.50 -39.16 1.02
C LYS A 121 30.51 -37.65 0.70
N TYR A 122 31.25 -37.22 -0.33
CA TYR A 122 31.33 -35.81 -0.70
C TYR A 122 30.00 -35.27 -1.25
N ILE A 123 29.33 -36.07 -2.08
CA ILE A 123 28.03 -35.71 -2.65
C ILE A 123 26.96 -35.67 -1.54
N LYS A 124 27.04 -36.56 -0.54
CA LYS A 124 26.17 -36.51 0.64
C LYS A 124 26.33 -35.21 1.43
N ILE A 125 27.57 -34.79 1.73
CA ILE A 125 27.83 -33.53 2.44
C ILE A 125 27.30 -32.33 1.64
N PHE A 126 27.59 -32.28 0.34
CA PHE A 126 27.11 -31.21 -0.53
C PHE A 126 25.58 -31.13 -0.53
N ARG A 127 24.89 -32.27 -0.58
CA ARG A 127 23.44 -32.36 -0.49
C ARG A 127 22.90 -31.75 0.80
N GLU A 128 23.43 -32.13 1.97
CA GLU A 128 22.93 -31.61 3.25
C GLU A 128 23.10 -30.09 3.33
N ILE A 129 24.25 -29.57 2.87
CA ILE A 129 24.49 -28.12 2.77
C ILE A 129 23.47 -27.47 1.83
N PHE A 130 23.19 -28.10 0.69
CA PHE A 130 22.22 -27.59 -0.27
C PHE A 130 20.80 -27.57 0.32
N ILE A 131 20.35 -28.62 1.02
CA ILE A 131 19.05 -28.65 1.69
C ILE A 131 18.96 -27.53 2.74
N ILE A 132 20.01 -27.32 3.54
CA ILE A 132 20.07 -26.20 4.49
C ILE A 132 19.90 -24.88 3.73
N PHE A 133 20.63 -24.68 2.63
CA PHE A 133 20.47 -23.48 1.80
C PHE A 133 19.02 -23.29 1.29
N LEU A 134 18.35 -24.37 0.86
CA LEU A 134 16.95 -24.34 0.42
C LEU A 134 16.00 -23.87 1.51
N VAL A 135 16.20 -24.32 2.75
CA VAL A 135 15.40 -23.88 3.91
C VAL A 135 15.56 -22.37 4.14
N PHE A 136 16.72 -21.81 3.84
CA PHE A 136 17.00 -20.38 3.96
C PHE A 136 16.67 -19.55 2.71
N ILE A 137 16.23 -20.15 1.59
CA ILE A 137 15.82 -19.39 0.39
C ILE A 137 14.83 -18.26 0.70
N PRO A 138 13.77 -18.45 1.52
CA PRO A 138 12.86 -17.36 1.85
C PRO A 138 13.57 -16.15 2.48
N VAL A 139 14.62 -16.36 3.29
CA VAL A 139 15.43 -15.29 3.89
C VAL A 139 16.20 -14.52 2.80
N PHE A 140 16.77 -15.24 1.82
CA PHE A 140 17.45 -14.65 0.67
C PHE A 140 16.51 -14.03 -0.36
N TYR A 141 15.23 -14.41 -0.34
CA TYR A 141 14.20 -13.89 -1.24
C TYR A 141 13.69 -12.51 -0.84
N VAL A 142 13.73 -12.18 0.46
CA VAL A 142 13.28 -10.88 0.99
C VAL A 142 14.35 -10.18 1.85
N PRO A 143 15.59 -10.03 1.36
CA PRO A 143 16.71 -9.54 2.17
C PRO A 143 16.47 -8.10 2.64
N LYS A 144 15.82 -7.28 1.80
CA LYS A 144 15.49 -5.90 2.14
C LYS A 144 14.51 -5.85 3.29
N SER A 145 13.44 -6.66 3.28
CA SER A 145 12.42 -6.63 4.33
C SER A 145 12.98 -6.97 5.71
N LEU A 146 13.88 -7.95 5.79
CA LEU A 146 14.55 -8.33 7.05
C LEU A 146 15.54 -7.28 7.55
N LEU A 147 16.16 -6.52 6.64
CA LEU A 147 17.12 -5.46 6.95
C LEU A 147 16.48 -4.07 6.93
N GLY A 148 15.28 -3.92 7.47
CA GLY A 148 14.61 -2.61 7.61
C GLY A 148 14.25 -1.95 6.27
N PHE A 149 13.79 -2.76 5.31
CA PHE A 149 13.54 -2.38 3.92
C PHE A 149 14.77 -1.78 3.22
N ALA A 150 15.98 -2.23 3.57
CA ALA A 150 17.26 -1.68 3.10
C ALA A 150 17.37 -0.15 3.31
N GLY A 151 16.91 0.33 4.47
CA GLY A 151 16.95 1.74 4.82
C GLY A 151 15.93 2.61 4.11
N GLN A 152 14.94 2.02 3.41
CA GLN A 152 13.80 2.76 2.87
C GLN A 152 12.86 3.25 3.98
N VAL A 153 12.79 2.52 5.10
CA VAL A 153 12.10 2.95 6.32
C VAL A 153 13.14 3.60 7.23
N LYS A 154 13.05 4.92 7.35
CA LYS A 154 13.84 5.72 8.29
C LYS A 154 12.90 6.40 9.27
N ILE A 155 13.29 6.41 10.53
CA ILE A 155 12.64 7.24 11.54
C ILE A 155 13.14 8.67 11.30
N SER A 156 12.21 9.61 11.24
CA SER A 156 12.52 11.03 11.09
C SER A 156 11.79 11.77 12.20
N ASN A 157 12.52 12.61 12.92
CA ASN A 157 11.93 13.42 13.98
C ASN A 157 11.18 14.60 13.37
N TYR A 158 10.02 14.93 13.95
CA TYR A 158 9.34 16.18 13.64
C TYR A 158 10.23 17.36 14.04
N PRO A 159 10.23 18.47 13.27
CA PRO A 159 11.02 19.64 13.62
C PRO A 159 10.48 20.32 14.87
N ASN A 160 11.33 21.08 15.58
CA ASN A 160 10.96 21.76 16.83
C ASN A 160 9.73 22.67 16.68
N SER A 161 9.57 23.30 15.52
CA SER A 161 8.40 24.14 15.19
C SER A 161 7.07 23.38 15.32
N TRP A 162 7.04 22.08 15.04
CA TRP A 162 5.82 21.27 15.24
C TRP A 162 5.49 21.10 16.71
N SER A 163 6.50 20.88 17.55
CA SER A 163 6.31 20.74 19.00
C SER A 163 5.83 22.04 19.65
N GLU A 164 6.36 23.19 19.20
CA GLU A 164 5.92 24.51 19.63
C GLU A 164 4.45 24.77 19.26
N ILE A 165 4.09 24.53 17.99
CA ILE A 165 2.71 24.68 17.51
C ILE A 165 1.78 23.71 18.25
N LYS A 166 2.20 22.46 18.48
CA LYS A 166 1.41 21.47 19.21
C LYS A 166 1.15 21.92 20.63
N THR A 167 2.16 22.44 21.33
CA THR A 167 2.00 22.95 22.69
C THR A 167 1.01 24.12 22.74
N PHE A 168 1.06 25.02 21.76
CA PHE A 168 0.09 26.11 21.63
C PHE A 168 -1.33 25.59 21.33
N TYR A 169 -1.42 24.60 20.45
CA TYR A 169 -2.70 24.02 20.01
C TYR A 169 -3.40 23.24 21.11
N ASP A 170 -2.65 22.36 21.79
CA ASP A 170 -3.15 21.51 22.88
C ASP A 170 -3.69 22.36 24.04
N LYS A 171 -3.06 23.49 24.37
CA LYS A 171 -3.57 24.41 25.41
C LYS A 171 -5.03 24.82 25.21
N LYS A 172 -5.50 24.87 23.96
CA LYS A 172 -6.83 25.36 23.60
C LYS A 172 -7.79 24.25 23.21
N TYR A 173 -7.29 23.12 22.72
CA TYR A 173 -8.11 22.13 22.04
C TYR A 173 -7.79 20.66 22.40
N PHE A 174 -6.97 20.41 23.41
CA PHE A 174 -6.63 19.06 23.84
C PHE A 174 -7.88 18.25 24.23
N GLY A 175 -7.93 16.99 23.79
CA GLY A 175 -8.99 16.04 24.15
C GLY A 175 -10.27 16.11 23.31
N ILE A 176 -10.35 16.99 22.30
CA ILE A 176 -11.48 17.03 21.36
C ILE A 176 -11.33 15.88 20.36
N ILE A 177 -12.31 14.96 20.34
CA ILE A 177 -12.35 13.81 19.44
C ILE A 177 -13.44 14.05 18.39
N CYS A 178 -13.07 14.01 17.12
CA CYS A 178 -14.01 14.17 16.01
C CYS A 178 -14.32 12.81 15.37
N GLU A 179 -15.43 12.21 15.78
CA GLU A 179 -15.91 10.97 15.19
C GLU A 179 -16.52 11.21 13.81
N LYS A 180 -15.98 10.53 12.78
CA LYS A 180 -16.41 10.62 11.37
C LYS A 180 -17.92 10.44 11.10
N ASN A 181 -18.67 9.85 12.05
CA ASN A 181 -20.11 9.58 11.91
C ASN A 181 -20.99 10.42 12.85
N SER A 182 -20.43 11.42 13.52
CA SER A 182 -21.20 12.28 14.42
C SER A 182 -22.09 13.25 13.63
N PRO A 183 -23.36 13.46 14.02
CA PRO A 183 -24.25 14.43 13.37
C PRO A 183 -23.73 15.87 13.40
N ASN A 184 -22.74 16.17 14.26
CA ASN A 184 -22.11 17.49 14.39
C ASN A 184 -20.66 17.52 13.86
N LEU A 185 -20.29 16.63 12.93
CA LEU A 185 -18.92 16.55 12.38
C LEU A 185 -18.42 17.91 11.86
N GLY A 186 -19.30 18.65 11.19
CA GLY A 186 -18.98 19.94 10.59
C GLY A 186 -18.61 21.03 11.58
N SER A 187 -18.93 20.93 12.87
CA SER A 187 -18.50 21.91 13.89
C SER A 187 -17.37 21.41 14.80
N CYS A 188 -16.92 20.17 14.57
CA CYS A 188 -15.90 19.55 15.41
C CYS A 188 -14.48 20.03 15.08
N TYR A 189 -14.21 20.33 13.80
CA TYR A 189 -12.91 20.84 13.40
C TYR A 189 -12.74 22.29 13.82
N ASN A 190 -11.66 22.58 14.54
CA ASN A 190 -11.32 23.96 14.92
C ASN A 190 -10.26 24.57 14.01
N SER A 191 -9.55 23.73 13.27
CA SER A 191 -8.43 24.16 12.44
C SER A 191 -8.39 23.37 11.15
N VAL A 192 -7.84 23.97 10.11
CA VAL A 192 -7.61 23.33 8.81
C VAL A 192 -6.13 23.42 8.43
N ALA A 193 -5.59 22.34 7.87
CA ALA A 193 -4.22 22.22 7.44
C ALA A 193 -4.08 22.33 5.90
N PHE A 194 -3.13 23.15 5.48
CA PHE A 194 -2.71 23.33 4.10
C PHE A 194 -1.19 23.13 3.97
N PRO A 195 -0.67 22.65 2.82
CA PRO A 195 -1.38 22.36 1.57
C PRO A 195 -2.39 21.20 1.61
N TRP A 196 -3.40 21.24 0.75
CA TRP A 196 -4.48 20.24 0.69
C TRP A 196 -4.06 19.01 -0.12
N HIS A 197 -3.29 18.12 0.50
CA HIS A 197 -2.84 16.85 -0.12
C HIS A 197 -2.87 15.70 0.88
N ALA A 198 -3.43 14.54 0.49
CA ALA A 198 -3.32 13.31 1.29
C ALA A 198 -1.89 12.75 1.33
N TYR A 199 -1.06 13.10 0.35
CA TYR A 199 0.34 12.70 0.27
C TYR A 199 1.20 13.89 -0.13
N MET A 200 2.20 14.25 0.67
CA MET A 200 3.13 15.31 0.30
C MET A 200 4.56 15.04 0.76
N LYS A 201 5.51 15.69 0.10
CA LYS A 201 6.92 15.64 0.49
C LYS A 201 7.13 16.62 1.63
N PHE A 202 7.68 16.12 2.73
CA PHE A 202 8.20 16.94 3.81
C PHE A 202 9.73 16.96 3.73
N ASN A 203 10.34 18.12 3.95
CA ASN A 203 11.80 18.25 3.95
C ASN A 203 12.47 17.33 4.98
N PHE A 204 11.88 17.17 6.17
CA PHE A 204 12.45 16.34 7.24
C PHE A 204 12.34 14.83 7.01
N THR A 205 11.44 14.36 6.12
CA THR A 205 11.34 12.95 5.74
C THR A 205 12.11 12.64 4.45
N GLY A 206 12.37 13.65 3.62
CA GLY A 206 13.02 13.51 2.32
C GLY A 206 12.19 12.78 1.26
N LYS A 207 10.97 12.32 1.60
CA LYS A 207 10.11 11.50 0.73
C LYS A 207 8.63 11.90 0.84
N ILE A 208 7.85 11.53 -0.18
CA ILE A 208 6.40 11.70 -0.15
C ILE A 208 5.82 10.72 0.87
N VAL A 209 5.11 11.25 1.87
CA VAL A 209 4.46 10.46 2.92
C VAL A 209 2.99 10.84 3.01
N GLY A 210 2.18 9.93 3.57
CA GLY A 210 0.79 10.25 3.88
C GLY A 210 0.71 11.36 4.92
N THR A 211 -0.12 12.36 4.65
CA THR A 211 -0.32 13.55 5.46
C THR A 211 -1.22 13.25 6.66
N TRP A 212 -0.76 12.36 7.56
CA TRP A 212 -1.49 11.95 8.77
C TRP A 212 -1.34 12.96 9.92
N ILE A 213 -1.47 14.25 9.63
CA ILE A 213 -1.13 15.36 10.53
C ILE A 213 -1.96 15.31 11.83
N PHE A 214 -3.22 14.87 11.72
CA PHE A 214 -4.10 14.68 12.89
C PHE A 214 -3.54 13.68 13.91
N LYS A 215 -2.73 12.69 13.50
CA LYS A 215 -2.08 11.77 14.46
C LYS A 215 -1.10 12.48 15.39
N TYR A 216 -0.55 13.62 14.95
CA TYR A 216 0.37 14.41 15.76
C TYR A 216 -0.33 15.55 16.51
N PHE A 217 -1.25 16.26 15.85
CA PHE A 217 -1.91 17.45 16.41
C PHE A 217 -3.31 17.21 17.02
N GLY A 218 -3.89 16.02 16.85
CA GLY A 218 -5.23 15.67 17.35
C GLY A 218 -6.30 15.61 16.25
N ASP A 219 -7.45 15.01 16.59
CA ASP A 219 -8.53 14.67 15.64
C ASP A 219 -9.37 15.87 15.18
N ASN A 220 -9.24 17.02 15.85
CA ASN A 220 -9.98 18.24 15.54
C ASN A 220 -9.30 19.15 14.50
N LEU A 221 -8.28 18.62 13.81
CA LEU A 221 -7.61 19.27 12.69
C LEU A 221 -8.09 18.65 11.37
N LEU A 222 -8.74 19.46 10.54
CA LEU A 222 -9.12 19.10 9.18
C LEU A 222 -7.88 19.13 8.27
N PHE A 223 -7.70 18.15 7.40
CA PHE A 223 -6.55 18.02 6.51
C PHE A 223 -6.96 17.38 5.18
N GLY A 224 -6.10 17.52 4.16
CA GLY A 224 -6.35 16.99 2.82
C GLY A 224 -6.42 15.47 2.77
N ASP A 225 -7.48 14.95 2.16
CA ASP A 225 -7.71 13.52 1.91
C ASP A 225 -7.92 13.20 0.41
N ASN A 226 -7.58 14.16 -0.45
CA ASN A 226 -7.48 14.00 -1.90
C ASN A 226 -6.32 13.07 -2.28
N ILE A 227 -6.65 11.98 -2.97
CA ILE A 227 -5.72 10.87 -3.25
C ILE A 227 -4.71 11.23 -4.36
N GLU A 228 -5.11 12.08 -5.30
CA GLU A 228 -4.29 12.56 -6.43
C GLU A 228 -3.61 11.44 -7.23
N LYS A 229 -4.37 10.38 -7.55
CA LYS A 229 -3.85 9.21 -8.26
C LYS A 229 -4.31 9.21 -9.72
N GLY A 230 -3.36 9.46 -10.63
CA GLY A 230 -3.64 9.52 -12.07
C GLY A 230 -4.58 10.68 -12.40
N ASN A 231 -5.70 10.39 -13.06
CA ASN A 231 -6.73 11.39 -13.38
C ASN A 231 -7.73 11.63 -12.23
N ILE A 232 -7.59 10.92 -11.10
CA ILE A 232 -8.49 11.02 -9.95
C ILE A 232 -7.87 11.98 -8.94
N TYR A 233 -8.45 13.19 -8.82
CA TYR A 233 -8.02 14.18 -7.83
C TYR A 233 -8.44 13.77 -6.40
N SER A 234 -9.73 13.49 -6.19
CA SER A 234 -10.28 13.11 -4.90
C SER A 234 -11.43 12.11 -5.05
N GLU A 235 -11.58 11.23 -4.07
CA GLU A 235 -12.72 10.32 -3.87
C GLU A 235 -13.34 10.54 -2.48
N SER A 236 -13.06 11.69 -1.86
CA SER A 236 -13.56 11.98 -0.51
C SER A 236 -15.08 12.17 -0.54
N THR A 237 -15.76 11.47 0.37
CA THR A 237 -17.20 11.63 0.59
C THR A 237 -17.52 12.68 1.63
N ARG A 238 -16.51 13.24 2.32
CA ARG A 238 -16.68 14.21 3.41
C ARG A 238 -17.16 15.55 2.88
N PHE A 239 -18.15 16.12 3.55
CA PHE A 239 -18.69 17.43 3.19
C PHE A 239 -17.62 18.51 3.29
N GLU A 240 -16.82 18.50 4.36
CA GLU A 240 -15.77 19.49 4.61
C GLU A 240 -14.68 19.40 3.54
N SER A 241 -14.29 18.19 3.14
CA SER A 241 -13.31 18.01 2.07
C SER A 241 -13.83 18.56 0.74
N LYS A 242 -15.07 18.22 0.35
CA LYS A 242 -15.68 18.76 -0.88
C LYS A 242 -15.79 20.29 -0.87
N LEU A 243 -16.10 20.86 0.30
CA LEU A 243 -16.14 22.31 0.48
C LEU A 243 -14.77 22.93 0.19
N ILE A 244 -13.70 22.45 0.84
CA ILE A 244 -12.33 22.94 0.60
C ILE A 244 -11.90 22.70 -0.85
N GLU A 245 -12.17 21.53 -1.40
CA GLU A 245 -11.81 21.19 -2.78
C GLU A 245 -12.53 22.06 -3.81
N SER A 246 -13.75 22.53 -3.55
CA SER A 246 -14.43 23.48 -4.46
C SER A 246 -13.61 24.77 -4.70
N TYR A 247 -12.75 25.11 -3.73
CA TYR A 247 -11.85 26.25 -3.76
C TYR A 247 -10.44 25.88 -4.22
N PHE A 248 -9.92 24.70 -3.87
CA PHE A 248 -8.53 24.29 -4.12
C PHE A 248 -8.35 23.15 -5.14
N HIS A 249 -9.39 22.75 -5.85
CA HIS A 249 -9.24 21.82 -6.98
C HIS A 249 -8.36 22.46 -8.08
N PRO A 250 -7.51 21.72 -8.82
CA PRO A 250 -6.67 22.28 -9.89
C PRO A 250 -7.43 23.03 -11.00
N LYS A 251 -8.75 22.81 -11.10
CA LYS A 251 -9.68 23.48 -12.03
C LYS A 251 -10.52 24.57 -11.36
N SER A 252 -10.28 24.88 -10.10
CA SER A 252 -11.07 25.83 -9.31
C SER A 252 -10.65 27.27 -9.59
N ASN A 253 -11.47 28.18 -9.05
CA ASN A 253 -11.32 29.61 -9.29
C ASN A 253 -10.05 30.20 -8.66
N PHE A 254 -9.56 29.71 -7.51
CA PHE A 254 -8.37 30.30 -6.88
C PHE A 254 -7.09 30.12 -7.70
N PHE A 255 -7.02 29.09 -8.55
CA PHE A 255 -5.87 28.89 -9.45
C PHE A 255 -6.05 29.53 -10.82
N ASN A 256 -7.27 29.95 -11.17
CA ASN A 256 -7.59 30.64 -12.42
C ASN A 256 -7.65 32.18 -12.28
N GLY A 257 -7.51 32.71 -11.05
CA GLY A 257 -7.43 34.15 -10.77
C GLY A 257 -7.87 34.50 -9.35
N PHE A 258 -7.10 35.33 -8.65
CA PHE A 258 -7.47 35.76 -7.30
C PHE A 258 -8.65 36.74 -7.36
N ASN A 259 -9.75 36.40 -6.67
CA ASN A 259 -10.93 37.25 -6.55
C ASN A 259 -11.30 37.42 -5.06
N ILE A 260 -11.36 38.67 -4.61
CA ILE A 260 -11.65 39.05 -3.22
C ILE A 260 -13.03 38.54 -2.76
N GLU A 261 -14.03 38.47 -3.65
CA GLU A 261 -15.35 37.95 -3.32
C GLU A 261 -15.30 36.44 -3.04
N ILE A 262 -14.51 35.71 -3.82
CA ILE A 262 -14.29 34.27 -3.62
C ILE A 262 -13.55 34.04 -2.30
N LEU A 263 -12.58 34.89 -1.96
CA LEU A 263 -11.88 34.85 -0.68
C LEU A 263 -12.84 35.08 0.50
N LYS A 264 -13.70 36.11 0.42
CA LYS A 264 -14.72 36.38 1.46
C LYS A 264 -15.67 35.21 1.62
N LYS A 265 -16.11 34.60 0.52
CA LYS A 265 -16.98 33.42 0.54
C LYS A 265 -16.27 32.23 1.18
N PHE A 266 -15.01 31.98 0.83
CA PHE A 266 -14.20 30.91 1.41
C PHE A 266 -14.06 31.05 2.93
N TYR A 267 -13.75 32.24 3.45
CA TYR A 267 -13.68 32.47 4.89
C TYR A 267 -15.03 32.30 5.59
N LYS A 268 -16.13 32.70 4.94
CA LYS A 268 -17.50 32.47 5.45
C LYS A 268 -17.80 30.98 5.54
N ASP A 269 -17.41 30.21 4.53
CA ASP A 269 -17.61 28.77 4.47
C ASP A 269 -16.73 28.03 5.50
N LEU A 270 -15.47 28.43 5.69
CA LEU A 270 -14.64 27.90 6.78
C LEU A 270 -15.27 28.15 8.15
N LYS A 271 -15.81 29.35 8.37
CA LYS A 271 -16.45 29.70 9.64
C LYS A 271 -17.74 28.91 9.88
N SER A 272 -18.48 28.57 8.82
CA SER A 272 -19.72 27.78 8.94
C SER A 272 -19.43 26.33 9.36
N ILE A 273 -18.27 25.79 8.97
CA ILE A 273 -17.76 24.49 9.44
C ILE A 273 -16.83 24.59 10.66
N GLY A 274 -17.01 25.62 11.51
CA GLY A 274 -16.36 25.70 12.82
C GLY A 274 -14.84 25.99 12.83
N ILE A 275 -14.22 26.17 11.66
CA ILE A 275 -12.79 26.43 11.52
C ILE A 275 -12.46 27.85 12.02
N LYS A 276 -11.50 27.93 12.93
CA LYS A 276 -11.01 29.17 13.56
C LYS A 276 -9.55 29.44 13.25
N ASN A 277 -8.74 28.41 13.02
CA ASN A 277 -7.31 28.54 12.77
C ASN A 277 -6.91 27.86 11.46
N ILE A 278 -5.83 28.34 10.87
CA ILE A 278 -5.26 27.78 9.63
C ILE A 278 -3.82 27.37 9.92
N PHE A 279 -3.51 26.12 9.64
CA PHE A 279 -2.18 25.55 9.70
C PHE A 279 -1.60 25.60 8.29
N LEU A 280 -0.59 26.44 8.07
CA LEU A 280 0.12 26.49 6.80
C LEU A 280 1.50 25.85 6.94
N PHE A 281 1.63 24.62 6.44
CA PHE A 281 2.92 23.95 6.33
C PHE A 281 3.69 24.54 5.16
N LYS A 282 4.92 25.02 5.42
CA LYS A 282 5.80 25.59 4.39
C LYS A 282 6.50 24.49 3.57
N GLU A 283 5.70 23.56 3.05
CA GLU A 283 6.10 22.33 2.37
C GLU A 283 5.32 22.19 1.05
N ALA A 284 5.76 21.29 0.15
CA ALA A 284 5.12 21.08 -1.15
C ALA A 284 4.88 22.39 -1.93
N ASP A 285 3.62 22.73 -2.25
CA ASP A 285 3.24 23.91 -3.04
C ASP A 285 2.61 25.04 -2.20
N TYR A 286 3.01 25.15 -0.93
CA TYR A 286 2.51 26.16 0.03
C TYR A 286 2.52 27.60 -0.48
N LEU A 287 3.39 27.95 -1.43
CA LEU A 287 3.46 29.30 -2.01
C LEU A 287 2.13 29.72 -2.63
N LYS A 288 1.37 28.78 -3.19
CA LYS A 288 0.05 29.07 -3.75
C LYS A 288 -0.96 29.45 -2.67
N TYR A 289 -0.85 28.82 -1.49
CA TYR A 289 -1.70 29.08 -0.33
C TYR A 289 -1.28 30.36 0.40
N LYS A 290 0.01 30.71 0.37
CA LYS A 290 0.56 31.94 0.97
C LYS A 290 0.02 33.22 0.32
N ILE A 291 -0.46 33.15 -0.92
CA ILE A 291 -1.11 34.31 -1.57
C ILE A 291 -2.50 34.57 -0.96
N ILE A 292 -3.12 33.54 -0.37
CA ILE A 292 -4.49 33.56 0.16
C ILE A 292 -4.51 33.92 1.66
N PHE A 293 -3.48 33.52 2.41
CA PHE A 293 -3.31 33.70 3.85
C PHE A 293 -2.14 34.62 4.19
#